data_AF-A0A968DJZ2-F1
#
_entry.id   AF-A0A968DJZ2-F1
#
_cell.length_a   1.000
_cell.length_b   1.000
_cell.length_c   1.000
_cell.angle_alpha   90.00
_cell.angle_beta   90.00
_cell.angle_gamma   90.00
#
_symmetry.space_group_name_H-M   'P 1'
#
loop_
_entity.id
_entity.type
_entity.pdbx_description
1 polymer ?
#
loop_
_entity_poly.entity_id
_entity_poly.type
_entity_poly.pdbx_seq_one_letter_code
_entity_poly.pdbx_strand_id
1 'polypeptide(L)' 'SDAEELAMLWIDPQELEAELRWEDADGDVFPHIYGPINIGAVFAQTHLTPDPDGVFRKFGLPE' A
#
# COMPACT_ATOMS: atom_id res chain seq x y z
N SER A 1 -1.36 -21.32 -0.58
CA SER A 1 -0.41 -20.79 -1.61
C SER A 1 -0.02 -19.38 -1.16
N ASP A 2 1.09 -18.80 -1.62
CA ASP A 2 1.58 -17.49 -1.13
C ASP A 2 0.56 -16.33 -1.26
N ALA A 3 -0.50 -16.50 -2.06
CA ALA A 3 -1.63 -15.57 -2.16
C ALA A 3 -2.47 -15.43 -0.86
N GLU A 4 -2.29 -16.31 0.12
CA GLU A 4 -3.01 -16.28 1.41
C GLU A 4 -2.33 -15.37 2.44
N GLU A 5 -1.16 -14.81 2.16
CA GLU A 5 -0.35 -14.02 3.11
C GLU A 5 -0.08 -12.57 2.66
N LEU A 6 -1.05 -11.94 1.96
CA LEU A 6 -0.91 -10.54 1.58
C LEU A 6 -1.34 -9.59 2.71
N ALA A 7 -0.60 -8.49 2.84
CA ALA A 7 -0.93 -7.38 3.71
C ALA A 7 -0.94 -6.07 2.92
N MET A 8 -1.93 -5.23 3.19
CA MET A 8 -1.99 -3.85 2.71
C MET A 8 -1.44 -2.93 3.80
N LEU A 9 -0.51 -2.06 3.42
CA LEU A 9 0.07 -1.08 4.33
C LEU A 9 -0.60 0.27 4.13
N TRP A 10 -1.00 0.90 5.23
CA TRP A 10 -1.47 2.28 5.25
C TRP A 10 -0.29 3.18 5.60
N ILE A 11 0.09 4.02 4.65
CA ILE A 11 1.29 4.86 4.74
C ILE A 11 0.86 6.32 4.90
N ASP A 12 1.40 7.02 5.89
CA ASP A 12 1.28 8.46 6.02
C ASP A 12 2.38 9.15 5.19
N PRO A 13 2.03 9.87 4.12
CA PRO A 13 3.01 10.56 3.28
C PRO A 13 3.83 11.63 4.02
N GLN A 14 3.34 12.16 5.14
CA GLN A 14 4.03 13.21 5.90
C GLN A 14 5.15 12.67 6.78
N GLU A 15 5.10 11.38 7.12
CA GLU A 15 6.09 10.69 7.96
C GLU A 15 7.12 9.90 7.11
N LEU A 16 7.03 9.99 5.77
CA LEU A 16 8.00 9.39 4.86
C LEU A 16 9.34 10.13 4.93
N GLU A 17 10.42 9.37 5.17
CA GLU A 17 11.79 9.88 5.08
C GLU A 17 12.31 9.90 3.63
N ALA A 18 11.79 9.01 2.78
CA ALA A 18 12.14 8.94 1.37
C ALA A 18 11.37 9.98 0.54
N GLU A 19 11.94 10.37 -0.60
CA GLU A 19 11.31 11.32 -1.50
C GLU A 19 10.05 10.72 -2.15
N LEU A 20 8.93 11.45 -2.07
CA LEU A 20 7.67 11.10 -2.72
C LEU A 20 7.43 12.01 -3.93
N ARG A 21 7.25 11.42 -5.12
CA ARG A 21 6.92 12.14 -6.34
C ARG A 21 5.59 11.69 -6.91
N TRP A 22 4.85 12.61 -7.51
CA TRP A 22 3.64 12.34 -8.26
C TRP A 22 3.98 12.42 -9.75
N GLU A 23 3.99 11.28 -10.43
CA GLU A 23 4.48 11.15 -11.80
C GLU A 23 3.53 10.32 -12.66
N ASP A 24 3.53 10.60 -13.96
CA ASP A 24 2.71 9.87 -14.94
C ASP A 24 3.16 8.40 -15.03
N ALA A 25 2.21 7.48 -14.85
CA ALA A 25 2.37 6.05 -15.09
C ALA A 25 1.05 5.46 -15.64
N ASP A 26 1.14 4.70 -16.73
CA ASP A 26 0.00 4.05 -17.40
C ASP A 26 -1.21 4.97 -17.69
N GLY A 27 -0.95 6.25 -17.98
CA GLY A 27 -1.96 7.22 -18.38
C GLY A 27 -2.66 7.95 -17.23
N ASP A 28 -2.17 7.78 -16.00
CA ASP A 28 -2.61 8.53 -14.81
C ASP A 28 -1.40 8.93 -13.95
N VAL A 29 -1.61 9.72 -12.89
CA VAL A 29 -0.55 10.19 -11.99
C VAL A 29 -0.55 9.37 -10.70
N PHE A 30 0.57 8.71 -10.41
CA PHE A 30 0.72 7.87 -9.23
C PHE A 30 1.88 8.31 -8.32
N PRO A 31 1.77 8.09 -7.00
CA PRO A 31 2.84 8.33 -6.05
C PRO A 31 3.96 7.30 -6.19
N HIS A 32 5.19 7.76 -6.42
CA HIS A 32 6.41 6.96 -6.45
C HIS A 32 7.32 7.34 -5.27
N ILE A 33 7.71 6.36 -4.48
CA ILE A 33 8.62 6.52 -3.32
C ILE A 33 10.04 6.16 -3.76
N TYR A 34 10.95 7.12 -3.70
CA TYR A 34 12.35 6.98 -4.09
C TYR A 34 13.23 6.67 -2.88
N GLY A 35 13.10 5.44 -2.38
CA GLY A 35 13.86 4.95 -1.23
C GLY A 35 13.11 3.84 -0.48
N PRO A 36 13.67 3.36 0.64
CA PRO A 36 12.95 2.45 1.53
C PRO A 36 11.78 3.17 2.20
N ILE A 37 10.71 2.43 2.48
CA ILE A 37 9.62 2.91 3.35
C ILE A 37 10.07 2.71 4.81
N ASN A 38 10.22 3.79 5.55
CA ASN A 38 10.53 3.75 6.99
C ASN A 38 9.29 3.26 7.76
N ILE A 39 9.50 2.41 8.78
CA ILE A 39 8.40 1.83 9.58
C ILE A 39 7.54 2.92 10.24
N GLY A 40 8.14 4.05 10.61
CA GLY A 40 7.42 5.19 11.20
C GLY A 40 6.34 5.77 10.29
N ALA A 41 6.46 5.62 8.97
CA ALA A 41 5.45 6.05 8.01
C ALA A 41 4.26 5.09 7.89
N VAL A 42 4.35 3.86 8.41
CA VAL A 42 3.27 2.88 8.35
C VAL A 42 2.41 3.01 9.61
N PHE A 43 1.21 3.58 9.47
CA PHE A 43 0.33 3.81 10.62
C PHE A 43 -0.67 2.66 10.85
N ALA A 44 -0.91 1.82 9.85
CA ALA A 44 -1.73 0.62 10.01
C ALA A 44 -1.41 -0.45 8.96
N GLN A 45 -1.88 -1.68 9.22
CA GLN A 45 -1.89 -2.77 8.24
C GLN A 45 -3.25 -3.46 8.20
N THR A 46 -3.65 -3.91 7.02
CA THR A 46 -4.85 -4.73 6.81
C THR A 46 -4.44 -6.04 6.16
N HIS A 47 -4.77 -7.17 6.78
CA HIS A 47 -4.60 -8.47 6.15
C HIS A 47 -5.59 -8.61 4.97
N LEU A 48 -5.09 -9.05 3.81
CA LEU A 48 -5.88 -9.19 2.60
C LEU A 48 -6.25 -10.65 2.38
N THR A 49 -7.55 -10.93 2.38
CA THR A 49 -8.08 -12.24 1.99
C THR A 49 -8.71 -12.14 0.60
N PRO A 50 -8.31 -12.98 -0.36
CA PRO A 50 -8.93 -12.97 -1.68
C PRO A 50 -10.36 -13.54 -1.62
N ASP A 51 -11.22 -13.04 -2.50
CA ASP A 51 -12.51 -13.68 -2.79
C ASP A 51 -12.29 -15.08 -3.43
N PRO A 52 -13.32 -15.95 -3.54
CA PRO A 52 -13.17 -17.28 -4.14
C PRO A 52 -12.64 -17.31 -5.58
N ASP A 53 -12.71 -16.18 -6.30
CA ASP A 53 -12.15 -16.02 -7.65
C ASP A 53 -10.71 -15.47 -7.65
N GLY A 54 -10.08 -15.34 -6.48
CA GLY A 54 -8.70 -14.89 -6.32
C GLY A 54 -8.52 -13.37 -6.31
N VAL A 55 -9.60 -12.59 -6.37
CA VAL A 55 -9.55 -11.12 -6.43
C VAL A 55 -9.76 -10.50 -5.06
N PHE A 56 -9.00 -9.46 -4.75
CA PHE A 56 -9.14 -8.68 -3.51
C PHE A 56 -10.06 -7.48 -3.74
N ARG A 57 -11.26 -7.48 -3.14
CA ARG A 57 -12.26 -6.41 -3.34
C ARG A 57 -12.64 -5.62 -2.10
N LYS A 58 -12.49 -6.23 -0.92
CA LYS A 58 -12.88 -5.61 0.34
C LYS A 58 -11.63 -5.26 1.12
N PHE A 59 -11.54 -3.98 1.45
CA PHE A 59 -10.49 -3.43 2.29
C PHE A 59 -11.17 -2.76 3.47
N GLY A 60 -10.90 -3.22 4.69
CA GLY A 60 -11.30 -2.47 5.88
C GLY A 60 -10.44 -1.22 5.98
N LEU A 61 -11.07 -0.06 6.20
CA LEU A 61 -10.33 1.12 6.67
C LEU A 61 -9.60 0.76 7.96
N PRO A 62 -8.41 1.33 8.21
CA PRO A 62 -7.71 1.08 9.45
C PRO A 62 -8.52 1.66 10.61
N GLU A 63 -8.56 0.94 11.75
CA GLU A 63 -9.18 1.43 12.99
C GLU A 63 -8.43 2.64 13.57
#